data_AF-A0A1W9RT95-F1
#
_entry.id   AF-A0A1W9RT95-F1
#
_cell.length_a   1.000
_cell.length_b   1.000
_cell.length_c   1.000
_cell.angle_alpha   90.00
_cell.angle_beta   90.00
_cell.angle_gamma   90.00
#
_symmetry.space_group_name_H-M   'P 1'
#
loop_
_entity.id
_entity.type
_entity.pdbx_description
1 polymer ?
#
loop_
_entity_poly.entity_id
_entity_poly.type
_entity_poly.pdbx_seq_one_letter_code
_entity_poly.pdbx_strand_id
1 'polypeptide(L)'
;MEVDIEQYTYNEVYKNLIAIEGHLENYEDKPLFCSSCIFKHLKYLEILAEECFPAGCKLNPLLKEIKRWAVDFEKNLLDLGREEVEKRLKECRDFRKELEPNLLFKSKESKDIHLKE
;
A
#
# COMPACT_ATOMS: atom_id res chain seq x y z
N MET A 1 -6.40 -22.82 -11.19
CA MET A 1 -6.16 -22.07 -9.94
C MET A 1 -6.81 -20.73 -10.14
N GLU A 2 -8.00 -20.55 -9.58
CA GLU A 2 -8.69 -19.25 -9.60
C GLU A 2 -7.87 -18.30 -8.74
N VAL A 3 -7.34 -17.23 -9.34
CA VAL A 3 -6.71 -16.17 -8.57
C VAL A 3 -7.83 -15.43 -7.86
N ASP A 4 -7.84 -15.47 -6.54
CA ASP A 4 -8.70 -14.62 -5.74
C ASP A 4 -8.29 -13.17 -6.00
N ILE A 5 -9.06 -12.48 -6.85
CA ILE A 5 -8.82 -11.10 -7.29
C ILE A 5 -8.80 -10.17 -6.07
N GLU A 6 -9.64 -10.43 -5.06
CA GLU A 6 -9.66 -9.62 -3.85
C GLU A 6 -8.35 -9.75 -3.09
N GLN A 7 -7.87 -10.97 -2.92
CA GLN A 7 -6.61 -11.21 -2.24
C GLN A 7 -5.39 -10.69 -3.00
N TYR A 8 -5.40 -10.82 -4.33
CA TYR A 8 -4.39 -10.20 -5.20
C TYR A 8 -4.35 -8.69 -4.96
N THR A 9 -5.50 -8.03 -4.98
CA THR A 9 -5.63 -6.59 -4.74
C THR A 9 -5.12 -6.20 -3.35
N TYR A 10 -5.47 -6.94 -2.28
CA TYR A 10 -4.92 -6.71 -0.94
C TYR A 10 -3.39 -6.71 -0.93
N ASN A 11 -2.78 -7.74 -1.53
CA ASN A 11 -1.34 -7.90 -1.55
C ASN A 11 -0.65 -6.80 -2.35
N GLU A 12 -1.19 -6.44 -3.52
CA GLU A 12 -0.59 -5.42 -4.38
C GLU A 12 -0.73 -4.01 -3.78
N VAL A 13 -1.86 -3.69 -3.17
CA VAL A 13 -2.04 -2.42 -2.44
C VAL A 13 -1.02 -2.32 -1.31
N TYR A 14 -0.87 -3.37 -0.51
CA TYR A 14 0.08 -3.40 0.59
C TYR A 14 1.54 -3.23 0.13
N LYS A 15 1.96 -3.91 -0.94
CA LYS A 15 3.31 -3.78 -1.51
C LYS A 15 3.58 -2.36 -2.02
N ASN A 16 2.61 -1.75 -2.69
CA ASN A 16 2.76 -0.38 -3.20
C ASN A 16 2.88 0.63 -2.03
N LEU A 17 2.13 0.44 -0.94
CA LEU A 17 2.27 1.26 0.27
C LEU A 17 3.65 1.10 0.94
N ILE A 18 4.19 -0.14 1.01
CA ILE A 18 5.56 -0.38 1.50
C ILE A 18 6.59 0.37 0.65
N ALA A 19 6.46 0.30 -0.68
CA ALA A 19 7.39 0.97 -1.58
C ALA A 19 7.35 2.49 -1.40
N ILE A 20 6.16 3.07 -1.29
CA ILE A 20 6.00 4.51 -1.02
C ILE A 20 6.63 4.89 0.32
N GLU A 21 6.38 4.12 1.39
CA GLU A 21 6.99 4.35 2.70
C GLU A 21 8.52 4.36 2.61
N GLY A 22 9.12 3.34 1.99
CA GLY A 22 10.57 3.26 1.84
C GLY A 22 11.14 4.44 1.03
N HIS A 23 10.42 4.92 0.01
CA HIS A 23 10.83 6.12 -0.72
C HIS A 23 10.70 7.40 0.10
N LEU A 24 9.67 7.50 0.95
CA LEU A 24 9.47 8.65 1.82
C LEU A 24 10.51 8.71 2.94
N GLU A 25 10.90 7.58 3.52
CA GLU A 25 11.96 7.49 4.54
C GLU A 25 13.32 7.98 4.01
N ASN A 26 13.56 7.86 2.71
CA ASN A 26 14.79 8.28 2.03
C ASN A 26 14.60 9.53 1.16
N TYR A 27 13.49 10.27 1.34
CA TYR A 27 13.12 11.35 0.43
C TYR A 27 14.10 12.53 0.48
N GLU A 28 14.56 12.91 1.67
CA GLU A 28 15.50 14.03 1.86
C GLU A 28 16.83 13.81 1.10
N ASP A 29 17.29 12.56 1.00
CA ASP A 29 18.55 12.23 0.35
C ASP A 29 18.46 12.24 -1.19
N LYS A 30 17.32 11.84 -1.75
CA LYS A 30 17.16 11.59 -3.20
C LYS A 30 15.77 12.00 -3.73
N PRO A 31 15.35 13.26 -3.56
CA PRO A 31 13.96 13.67 -3.79
C PRO A 31 13.50 13.38 -5.22
N LEU A 32 14.25 13.77 -6.25
CA LEU A 32 13.86 13.56 -7.65
C LEU A 32 13.69 12.07 -8.04
N PHE A 33 14.56 11.20 -7.53
CA PHE A 33 14.46 9.77 -7.77
C PHE A 33 13.23 9.19 -7.04
N CYS A 34 13.06 9.56 -5.77
CA CYS A 34 11.93 9.12 -4.95
C CYS A 34 10.60 9.61 -5.52
N SER A 35 10.47 10.87 -5.96
CA SER A 35 9.24 11.39 -6.55
C SER A 35 8.79 10.59 -7.78
N SER A 36 9.72 10.20 -8.67
CA SER A 36 9.35 9.41 -9.85
C SER A 36 8.82 8.01 -9.48
N CYS A 37 9.43 7.36 -8.50
CA CYS A 37 8.98 6.05 -8.03
C CYS A 37 7.66 6.14 -7.25
N ILE A 38 7.55 7.10 -6.33
CA ILE A 38 6.32 7.36 -5.57
C ILE A 38 5.17 7.62 -6.54
N PHE A 39 5.35 8.46 -7.56
CA PHE A 39 4.33 8.74 -8.56
C PHE A 39 3.79 7.46 -9.21
N LYS A 40 4.68 6.53 -9.60
CA LYS A 40 4.27 5.24 -10.19
C LYS A 40 3.43 4.43 -9.22
N HIS A 41 3.85 4.32 -7.96
CA HIS A 41 3.11 3.56 -6.95
C HIS A 41 1.74 4.19 -6.64
N LEU A 42 1.65 5.52 -6.58
CA LEU A 42 0.36 6.22 -6.43
C LEU A 42 -0.59 5.90 -7.60
N LYS A 43 -0.09 5.91 -8.84
CA LYS A 43 -0.89 5.54 -10.01
C LYS A 43 -1.34 4.08 -9.99
N TYR A 44 -0.49 3.17 -9.52
CA TYR A 44 -0.88 1.77 -9.33
C TYR A 44 -2.00 1.62 -8.28
N LEU A 45 -1.93 2.36 -7.17
CA LEU A 45 -2.99 2.35 -6.16
C LEU A 45 -4.33 2.87 -6.71
N GLU A 46 -4.31 3.90 -7.56
CA GLU A 46 -5.51 4.38 -8.25
C GLU A 46 -6.14 3.29 -9.15
N ILE A 47 -5.32 2.55 -9.90
CA ILE A 47 -5.76 1.46 -10.79
C ILE A 47 -6.35 0.30 -9.98
N LEU A 48 -5.65 -0.16 -8.94
CA LEU A 48 -6.10 -1.26 -8.08
C LEU A 48 -7.43 -0.93 -7.40
N ALA A 49 -7.65 0.34 -7.05
CA ALA A 49 -8.94 0.77 -6.53
C ALA A 49 -10.06 0.63 -7.57
N GLU A 50 -9.78 0.84 -8.86
CA GLU A 50 -10.74 0.67 -9.97
C GLU A 50 -11.04 -0.80 -10.31
N GLU A 51 -10.06 -1.68 -10.18
CA GLU A 51 -10.22 -3.12 -10.44
C GLU A 51 -11.11 -3.82 -9.40
N CYS A 52 -11.21 -3.27 -8.18
CA CYS A 52 -12.04 -3.81 -7.10
C CYS A 52 -13.48 -3.23 -7.02
N PHE A 53 -14.01 -2.69 -8.12
CA PHE A 53 -15.40 -2.17 -8.19
C PHE A 53 -16.55 -3.19 -8.39
N PRO A 54 -16.37 -4.52 -8.55
CA PRO A 54 -17.49 -5.44 -8.44
C PRO A 54 -18.16 -5.33 -7.05
N ALA A 55 -19.49 -5.48 -6.98
CA ALA A 55 -20.31 -5.24 -5.79
C ALA A 55 -20.04 -6.14 -4.56
N GLY A 56 -18.96 -6.94 -4.56
CA GLY A 56 -18.59 -7.86 -3.47
C GLY A 56 -17.20 -7.63 -2.86
N CYS A 57 -16.43 -6.65 -3.34
CA CYS A 57 -15.09 -6.38 -2.81
C CYS A 57 -15.17 -5.72 -1.42
N LYS A 58 -14.67 -6.39 -0.37
CA LYS A 58 -14.71 -5.89 1.02
C LYS A 58 -13.78 -4.69 1.23
N LEU A 59 -12.73 -4.62 0.42
CA LEU A 59 -11.78 -3.51 0.37
C LEU A 59 -12.36 -2.19 -0.14
N ASN A 60 -13.55 -2.18 -0.73
CA ASN A 60 -14.06 -1.04 -1.48
C ASN A 60 -14.03 0.30 -0.70
N PRO A 61 -14.41 0.37 0.60
CA PRO A 61 -14.28 1.61 1.37
C PRO A 61 -12.83 2.07 1.54
N LEU A 62 -11.94 1.15 1.93
CA LEU A 62 -10.52 1.43 2.16
C LEU A 62 -9.79 1.82 0.86
N LEU A 63 -10.09 1.14 -0.24
CA LEU A 63 -9.52 1.48 -1.55
C LEU A 63 -9.97 2.86 -2.05
N LYS A 64 -11.19 3.28 -1.75
CA LYS A 64 -11.64 4.65 -2.05
C LYS A 64 -10.86 5.67 -1.25
N GLU A 65 -10.54 5.39 0.00
CA GLU A 65 -9.71 6.25 0.83
C GLU A 65 -8.28 6.33 0.32
N ILE A 66 -7.66 5.18 0.05
CA ILE A 66 -6.32 5.09 -0.53
C ILE A 66 -6.26 5.79 -1.89
N LYS A 67 -7.28 5.64 -2.74
CA LYS A 67 -7.36 6.36 -4.03
C LYS A 67 -7.42 7.86 -3.83
N ARG A 68 -8.29 8.36 -2.95
CA ARG A 68 -8.39 9.80 -2.64
C ARG A 68 -7.08 10.35 -2.12
N TRP A 69 -6.45 9.61 -1.21
CA TRP A 69 -5.13 9.92 -0.68
C TRP A 69 -4.06 9.95 -1.78
N ALA A 70 -4.04 8.96 -2.67
CA ALA A 70 -3.06 8.88 -3.75
C ALA A 70 -3.14 10.08 -4.71
N VAL A 71 -4.37 10.44 -5.11
CA VAL A 71 -4.65 11.61 -5.96
C VAL A 71 -4.28 12.93 -5.27
N ASP A 72 -4.53 13.03 -3.97
CA ASP A 72 -4.16 14.21 -3.19
C ASP A 72 -2.64 14.34 -3.04
N PHE A 73 -1.96 13.22 -2.79
CA PHE A 73 -0.52 13.17 -2.64
C PHE A 73 0.20 13.49 -3.95
N GLU A 74 -0.27 12.96 -5.08
CA GLU A 74 0.27 13.24 -6.41
C GLU A 74 0.36 14.75 -6.70
N LYS A 75 -0.68 15.52 -6.35
CA LYS A 75 -0.75 16.97 -6.63
C LYS A 75 0.39 17.77 -5.99
N ASN A 76 0.88 17.30 -4.85
CA ASN A 76 1.89 18.00 -4.06
C ASN A 76 3.25 17.27 -4.03
N LEU A 77 3.39 16.18 -4.81
CA LEU A 77 4.56 15.30 -4.76
C LEU A 77 5.89 15.97 -5.12
N LEU A 78 5.86 17.01 -5.96
CA LEU A 78 7.08 17.73 -6.37
C LEU A 78 7.48 18.84 -5.38
N ASP A 79 6.63 19.16 -4.42
CA ASP A 79 6.83 20.23 -3.44
C ASP A 79 6.61 19.72 -2.01
N LEU A 80 7.25 18.58 -1.69
CA LEU A 80 7.17 17.96 -0.37
C LEU A 80 8.22 18.57 0.57
N GLY A 81 7.75 19.35 1.52
CA GLY A 81 8.50 19.68 2.73
C GLY A 81 8.53 18.51 3.73
N ARG A 82 9.44 18.58 4.71
CA ARG A 82 9.58 17.55 5.76
C ARG A 82 8.27 17.22 6.47
N GLU A 83 7.49 18.23 6.85
CA GLU A 83 6.21 18.05 7.55
C GLU A 83 5.22 17.22 6.72
N GLU A 84 5.14 17.51 5.42
CA GLU A 84 4.28 16.75 4.52
C GLU A 84 4.80 15.32 4.32
N VAL A 85 6.12 15.11 4.23
CA VAL A 85 6.71 13.76 4.20
C VAL A 85 6.33 12.94 5.43
N GLU A 86 6.46 13.50 6.64
CA GLU A 86 6.11 12.83 7.90
C GLU A 86 4.62 12.48 7.96
N LYS A 87 3.75 13.40 7.51
CA LYS A 87 2.32 13.15 7.41
C LYS A 87 2.01 11.99 6.45
N ARG A 88 2.60 11.99 5.25
CA ARG A 88 2.38 10.93 4.24
C ARG A 88 2.93 9.58 4.70
N LEU A 89 4.04 9.57 5.43
CA LEU A 89 4.57 8.36 6.08
C LEU A 89 3.57 7.79 7.08
N LYS A 90 2.99 8.65 7.93
CA LYS A 90 1.98 8.22 8.91
C LYS A 90 0.76 7.62 8.21
N GLU A 91 0.22 8.31 7.20
CA GLU A 91 -0.92 7.84 6.40
C GLU A 91 -0.64 6.48 5.73
N CYS A 92 0.55 6.29 5.13
CA CYS A 92 0.96 5.00 4.55
C CYS A 92 0.93 3.87 5.58
N ARG A 93 1.50 4.11 6.76
CA ARG A 93 1.57 3.13 7.86
C ARG A 93 0.20 2.80 8.41
N ASP A 94 -0.70 3.78 8.50
CA ASP A 94 -2.06 3.57 8.98
C ASP A 94 -2.84 2.69 7.99
N PHE A 95 -2.82 2.99 6.69
CA PHE A 95 -3.44 2.13 5.68
C PHE A 95 -2.89 0.70 5.68
N ARG A 96 -1.57 0.54 5.82
CA ARG A 96 -0.95 -0.77 5.93
C ARG A 96 -1.49 -1.58 7.10
N LYS A 97 -1.62 -0.98 8.29
CA LYS A 97 -2.16 -1.66 9.48
C LYS A 97 -3.60 -2.13 9.26
N GLU A 98 -4.40 -1.34 8.54
CA GLU A 98 -5.78 -1.73 8.20
C GLU A 98 -5.83 -2.91 7.20
N LEU A 99 -4.82 -3.03 6.34
CA LEU A 99 -4.72 -4.14 5.37
C LEU A 99 -4.17 -5.43 5.99
N GLU A 100 -3.29 -5.34 6.99
CA GLU A 100 -2.57 -6.46 7.61
C GLU A 100 -3.44 -7.68 8.00
N PRO A 101 -4.63 -7.51 8.61
CA PRO A 101 -5.49 -8.64 8.98
C PRO A 101 -5.94 -9.50 7.79
N ASN A 102 -5.91 -8.94 6.58
CA ASN A 102 -6.42 -9.55 5.34
C ASN A 102 -5.29 -10.03 4.41
N LEU A 103 -4.03 -9.96 4.83
CA LEU A 103 -2.90 -10.47 4.05
C LEU A 103 -2.76 -11.98 4.23
N LEU A 104 -2.69 -12.73 3.13
CA LEU A 104 -2.37 -14.17 3.15
C LEU A 104 -0.90 -14.46 3.51
N PHE A 105 -0.02 -13.46 3.41
CA PHE A 105 1.36 -13.56 3.88
C PHE A 105 1.44 -13.28 5.39
N LYS A 106 0.60 -13.91 6.21
CA LYS A 106 1.04 -14.21 7.57
C LYS A 106 2.22 -15.17 7.39
N SER A 107 3.37 -14.80 7.95
CA SER A 107 4.45 -15.75 8.17
C SER A 107 3.84 -17.08 8.59
N LYS A 108 4.30 -18.17 7.97
CA LYS A 108 4.21 -19.49 8.58
C LYS A 108 4.99 -19.42 9.89
N GLU A 109 4.41 -18.85 10.95
CA GLU A 109 4.86 -19.12 12.30
C GLU A 109 4.28 -20.49 12.69
N SER A 110 5.13 -21.48 12.45
CA SER A 110 5.31 -22.71 13.20
C SER A 110 4.04 -23.36 13.75
N LYS A 111 3.40 -24.18 12.92
CA LYS A 111 2.99 -25.49 13.45
C LYS A 111 4.27 -26.30 13.61
N ASP A 112 4.88 -26.22 14.80
CA ASP A 112 5.71 -27.32 15.29
C ASP A 112 4.81 -28.54 15.33
N ILE A 113 4.85 -29.28 14.24
CA ILE A 113 4.41 -30.66 14.19
C ILE A 113 5.44 -31.40 15.05
N HIS A 114 5.18 -31.54 16.35
CA HIS A 114 5.78 -32.63 17.11
C HIS A 114 5.20 -33.94 16.57
N LEU A 115 5.77 -34.38 15.46
CA LEU A 115 5.82 -35.76 15.03
C LEU A 115 6.85 -36.45 15.92
N LYS A 116 6.34 -37.26 16.85
CA LYS A 116 6.86 -38.55 17.31
C LYS A 116 8.37 -38.65 17.59
N GLU A 117 8.67 -38.92 18.86
CA GLU A 117 9.29 -40.20 19.25
C GLU A 117 8.48 -40.82 20.38
#